data_AF-A0A1Y5FU83-F1
#
_entry.id   AF-A0A1Y5FU83-F1
#
_cell.length_a   1.000
_cell.length_b   1.000
_cell.length_c   1.000
_cell.angle_alpha   90.00
_cell.angle_beta   90.00
_cell.angle_gamma   90.00
#
_symmetry.space_group_name_H-M   'P 1'
#
loop_
_entity.id
_entity.type
_entity.pdbx_description
1 polymer ?
#
loop_
_entity_poly.entity_id
_entity_poly.type
_entity_poly.pdbx_seq_one_letter_code
_entity_poly.pdbx_strand_id
1 'polypeptide(L)'
;MPNKRKPKPKPKLNKRYDEGWPQDKRRSHAGSLFIVLGFVFFIAISISSVLVLQRSDKDNDTQEPVVQQTKEQAQTQAETQALAAAPANKPHPINLGNISINDTIIDDGTESETLELPPSVTITTSAKTPEDIPVVPSRSAQNKKAETMTTPESEIASLPPAVEVNKSSVPKASWVRPERPMIAIVLDDVGVNRRGAERAIGLPGAITLSFMTYASGVKEMTRAARDKGHELMLHVPMEPLGRADPGPQALLLGLSDEEILSRLEWGMARFDGYIGINNHMGSKFTGWDRGMSVVMQRIEKTDYFFMDSRTSPNSVAAETAASLGVPVLRRDTFIDNDYQDIQKIISQLELTEKIAQKNGHAIAIGHPHKTTVEALSQWIEAAEKRGFDVVPISAILALKNPAE
;
A
#
# COMPACT_ATOMS: atom_id res chain seq x y z
N MET A 1 37.94 38.49 53.66
CA MET A 1 38.32 37.07 53.76
C MET A 1 37.05 36.23 53.92
N PRO A 2 36.83 35.16 53.13
CA PRO A 2 35.60 34.36 53.20
C PRO A 2 35.71 33.18 54.19
N ASN A 3 34.62 32.91 54.91
CA ASN A 3 34.57 31.88 55.95
C ASN A 3 34.18 30.50 55.35
N LYS A 4 34.97 29.44 55.62
CA LYS A 4 34.85 28.14 54.95
C LYS A 4 33.84 27.20 55.65
N ARG A 5 32.87 26.67 54.90
CA ARG A 5 31.97 25.59 55.36
C ARG A 5 32.67 24.23 55.38
N LYS A 6 32.41 23.39 56.39
CA LYS A 6 32.98 22.04 56.55
C LYS A 6 32.24 20.99 55.67
N PRO A 7 32.93 19.99 55.07
CA PRO A 7 32.30 18.89 54.33
C PRO A 7 31.87 17.71 55.23
N LYS A 8 30.91 16.90 54.73
CA LYS A 8 30.40 15.66 55.37
C LYS A 8 31.32 14.44 55.12
N PRO A 9 31.28 13.39 55.98
CA PRO A 9 32.17 12.22 55.87
C PRO A 9 31.74 11.18 54.82
N LYS A 10 32.71 10.37 54.36
CA LYS A 10 32.54 9.24 53.42
C LYS A 10 32.16 7.93 54.14
N PRO A 11 31.43 7.00 53.50
CA PRO A 11 31.18 5.66 54.06
C PRO A 11 32.41 4.76 53.99
N LYS A 12 32.50 3.77 54.90
CA LYS A 12 33.61 2.82 55.01
C LYS A 12 33.33 1.53 54.23
N LEU A 13 34.34 0.99 53.54
CA LEU A 13 34.39 -0.42 53.16
C LEU A 13 34.60 -1.30 54.40
N ASN A 14 34.12 -2.55 54.36
CA ASN A 14 34.68 -3.65 55.16
C ASN A 14 34.70 -4.95 54.35
N LYS A 15 35.60 -5.88 54.74
CA LYS A 15 36.07 -7.03 53.94
C LYS A 15 35.34 -8.35 54.24
N ARG A 16 35.55 -9.33 53.35
CA ARG A 16 35.27 -10.78 53.48
C ARG A 16 35.99 -11.43 54.67
N TYR A 17 35.44 -12.55 55.15
CA TYR A 17 36.01 -13.93 55.24
C TYR A 17 34.84 -14.81 55.78
N ASP A 18 34.31 -15.80 55.04
CA ASP A 18 34.71 -17.23 54.88
C ASP A 18 34.08 -18.18 55.93
N GLU A 19 34.01 -19.49 55.61
CA GLU A 19 33.24 -20.60 56.22
C GLU A 19 31.81 -20.82 55.63
N GLY A 20 31.33 -22.02 55.28
CA GLY A 20 31.95 -23.36 55.18
C GLY A 20 30.95 -24.36 54.57
N TRP A 21 31.40 -25.39 53.83
CA TRP A 21 30.52 -26.40 53.19
C TRP A 21 30.13 -27.55 54.13
N PRO A 22 28.91 -28.11 53.97
CA PRO A 22 28.66 -29.53 54.20
C PRO A 22 28.32 -30.25 52.90
N GLN A 23 29.01 -31.36 52.62
CA GLN A 23 28.47 -32.42 51.76
C GLN A 23 27.58 -33.34 52.59
N ASP A 24 26.45 -33.80 52.05
CA ASP A 24 26.05 -35.19 52.29
C ASP A 24 25.30 -35.80 51.10
N LYS A 25 25.35 -37.13 51.01
CA LYS A 25 24.81 -37.97 49.94
C LYS A 25 23.44 -38.50 50.32
N ARG A 26 22.55 -38.65 49.33
CA ARG A 26 21.75 -39.89 49.16
C ARG A 26 21.14 -39.98 47.75
N ARG A 27 21.27 -41.16 47.14
CA ARG A 27 20.66 -41.52 45.86
C ARG A 27 19.22 -42.00 46.09
N SER A 28 18.32 -41.74 45.15
CA SER A 28 17.11 -42.55 44.93
C SER A 28 17.00 -42.92 43.45
N HIS A 29 17.00 -44.22 43.14
CA HIS A 29 16.82 -44.74 41.79
C HIS A 29 15.34 -44.94 41.48
N ALA A 30 14.63 -43.87 41.14
CA ALA A 30 13.22 -43.92 40.74
C ALA A 30 12.93 -43.34 39.33
N GLY A 31 13.82 -42.51 38.78
CA GLY A 31 13.58 -41.80 37.52
C GLY A 31 13.81 -42.59 36.22
N SER A 32 14.47 -43.76 36.27
CA SER A 32 14.92 -44.45 35.05
C SER A 32 14.01 -45.57 34.54
N LEU A 33 13.00 -46.00 35.31
CA LEU A 33 12.13 -47.13 34.93
C LEU A 33 10.98 -46.69 34.01
N PHE A 34 10.51 -45.44 34.15
CA PHE A 34 9.41 -44.88 33.35
C PHE A 34 9.79 -44.61 31.87
N ILE A 35 11.07 -44.35 31.58
CA ILE A 35 11.53 -44.05 30.21
C ILE A 35 11.62 -45.34 29.37
N VAL A 36 11.96 -46.48 29.98
CA VAL A 36 12.11 -47.77 29.26
C VAL A 36 10.74 -48.39 28.94
N LEU A 37 9.77 -48.30 29.86
CA LEU A 37 8.40 -48.81 29.61
C LEU A 37 7.65 -48.03 28.51
N GLY A 38 7.86 -46.71 28.41
CA GLY A 38 7.24 -45.90 27.35
C GLY A 38 7.70 -46.28 25.94
N PHE A 39 8.97 -46.68 25.78
CA PHE A 39 9.52 -47.01 24.46
C PHE A 39 9.01 -48.35 23.91
N VAL A 40 8.76 -49.34 24.77
CA VAL A 40 8.20 -50.64 24.38
C VAL A 40 6.75 -50.50 23.90
N PHE A 41 5.97 -49.61 24.51
CA PHE A 41 4.57 -49.36 24.12
C PHE A 41 4.44 -48.80 22.69
N PHE A 42 5.34 -47.89 22.28
CA PHE A 42 5.35 -47.33 20.92
C PHE A 42 5.76 -48.34 19.84
N ILE A 43 6.65 -49.28 20.16
CA ILE A 43 7.05 -50.35 19.23
C ILE A 43 5.90 -51.35 19.01
N ALA A 44 5.13 -51.68 20.06
CA ALA A 44 3.97 -52.57 19.95
C ALA A 44 2.83 -52.01 19.06
N ILE A 45 2.58 -50.70 19.14
CA ILE A 45 1.59 -50.02 18.28
C ILE A 45 2.06 -49.98 16.82
N SER A 46 3.35 -49.75 16.59
CA SER A 46 3.95 -49.75 15.24
C SER A 46 3.82 -51.11 14.54
N ILE A 47 3.99 -52.22 15.28
CA ILE A 47 3.90 -53.58 14.72
C ILE A 47 2.44 -54.01 14.47
N SER A 48 1.49 -53.60 15.32
CA SER A 48 0.06 -53.87 15.10
C SER A 48 -0.47 -53.23 13.81
N SER A 49 0.00 -52.04 13.44
CA SER A 49 -0.42 -51.34 12.22
C SER A 49 0.02 -52.03 10.92
N VAL A 50 1.10 -52.82 10.95
CA VAL A 50 1.62 -53.53 9.78
C VAL A 50 0.85 -54.84 9.52
N LEU A 51 0.36 -55.51 10.57
CA LEU A 51 -0.38 -56.78 10.44
C LEU A 51 -1.84 -56.61 10.01
N VAL A 52 -2.41 -55.40 10.08
CA VAL A 52 -3.74 -55.10 9.53
C VAL A 52 -3.70 -54.87 8.00
N LEU A 53 -2.52 -54.57 7.43
CA LEU A 53 -2.33 -54.31 6.00
C LEU A 53 -1.95 -55.55 5.15
N GLN A 54 -1.90 -56.75 5.74
CA GLN A 54 -1.58 -58.00 5.03
C GLN A 54 -2.69 -59.07 5.09
N ARG A 55 -3.94 -58.68 5.36
CA ARG A 55 -5.08 -59.61 5.41
C ARG A 55 -6.22 -59.28 4.45
N SER A 56 -5.88 -58.75 3.27
CA SER A 56 -6.83 -58.52 2.17
C SER A 56 -6.24 -58.83 0.78
N ASP A 57 -5.40 -59.85 0.68
CA ASP A 57 -5.01 -60.45 -0.61
C ASP A 57 -5.47 -61.92 -0.66
N LYS A 58 -6.73 -62.11 -1.07
CA LYS A 58 -7.21 -63.33 -1.72
C LYS A 58 -8.36 -63.00 -2.66
N ASP A 59 -8.24 -63.52 -3.87
CA ASP A 59 -9.32 -63.89 -4.77
C ASP A 59 -10.31 -62.77 -5.16
N ASN A 60 -9.96 -61.97 -6.18
CA ASN A 60 -10.63 -62.14 -7.48
C ASN A 60 -9.93 -61.48 -8.67
N ASP A 61 -10.19 -62.03 -9.85
CA ASP A 61 -9.73 -61.54 -11.16
C ASP A 61 -10.73 -60.51 -11.76
N THR A 62 -10.24 -59.67 -12.66
CA THR A 62 -10.97 -58.91 -13.69
C THR A 62 -11.97 -57.81 -13.25
N GLN A 63 -11.52 -56.54 -13.17
CA GLN A 63 -12.15 -55.33 -13.76
C GLN A 63 -11.47 -54.01 -13.31
N GLU A 64 -10.89 -53.25 -14.25
CA GLU A 64 -10.93 -51.76 -14.21
C GLU A 64 -12.35 -51.31 -14.63
N PRO A 65 -12.90 -50.12 -14.29
CA PRO A 65 -12.20 -48.82 -14.13
C PRO A 65 -12.82 -47.86 -13.04
N VAL A 66 -12.64 -46.53 -13.21
CA VAL A 66 -13.40 -45.41 -12.60
C VAL A 66 -13.10 -45.02 -11.13
N VAL A 67 -12.00 -44.26 -10.91
CA VAL A 67 -11.83 -43.43 -9.68
C VAL A 67 -11.38 -41.98 -9.99
N GLN A 68 -10.85 -41.70 -11.18
CA GLN A 68 -10.24 -40.39 -11.48
C GLN A 68 -11.23 -39.30 -11.92
N GLN A 69 -12.31 -39.64 -12.64
CA GLN A 69 -13.33 -38.66 -13.08
C GLN A 69 -14.13 -38.05 -11.93
N THR A 70 -14.34 -38.78 -10.82
CA THR A 70 -15.19 -38.33 -9.71
C THR A 70 -14.58 -37.17 -8.91
N LYS A 71 -13.24 -37.05 -8.86
CA LYS A 71 -12.59 -35.92 -8.19
C LYS A 71 -12.65 -34.64 -8.99
N GLU A 72 -12.41 -34.74 -10.31
CA GLU A 72 -12.46 -33.60 -11.21
C GLU A 72 -13.88 -33.03 -11.29
N GLN A 73 -14.90 -33.89 -11.45
CA GLN A 73 -16.30 -33.47 -11.44
C GLN A 73 -16.75 -32.89 -10.09
N ALA A 74 -16.30 -33.45 -8.95
CA ALA A 74 -16.61 -32.89 -7.64
C ALA A 74 -15.97 -31.49 -7.41
N GLN A 75 -14.78 -31.27 -7.97
CA GLN A 75 -14.07 -30.00 -7.86
C GLN A 75 -14.72 -28.92 -8.76
N THR A 76 -15.08 -29.26 -10.00
CA THR A 76 -15.83 -28.36 -10.89
C THR A 76 -17.24 -28.05 -10.36
N GLN A 77 -17.93 -29.02 -9.73
CA GLN A 77 -19.21 -28.77 -9.08
C GLN A 77 -19.08 -27.89 -7.83
N ALA A 78 -18.01 -28.03 -7.04
CA ALA A 78 -17.73 -27.16 -5.90
C ALA A 78 -17.44 -25.71 -6.32
N GLU A 79 -16.67 -25.49 -7.39
CA GLU A 79 -16.48 -24.15 -7.97
C GLU A 79 -17.79 -23.58 -8.53
N THR A 80 -18.57 -24.39 -9.25
CA THR A 80 -19.86 -23.94 -9.81
C THR A 80 -20.87 -23.59 -8.71
N GLN A 81 -20.90 -24.33 -7.59
CA GLN A 81 -21.76 -24.01 -6.46
C GLN A 81 -21.24 -22.84 -5.61
N ALA A 82 -19.93 -22.66 -5.49
CA ALA A 82 -19.36 -21.47 -4.84
C ALA A 82 -19.68 -20.18 -5.63
N LEU A 83 -19.64 -20.25 -6.97
CA LEU A 83 -20.00 -19.13 -7.84
C LEU A 83 -21.51 -18.82 -7.81
N ALA A 84 -22.36 -19.82 -7.57
CA ALA A 84 -23.81 -19.66 -7.46
C ALA A 84 -24.30 -19.24 -6.05
N ALA A 85 -23.44 -19.31 -5.02
CA ALA A 85 -23.79 -19.01 -3.63
C ALA A 85 -23.41 -17.59 -3.18
N ALA A 86 -22.83 -16.77 -4.05
CA ALA A 86 -22.59 -15.36 -3.78
C ALA A 86 -23.93 -14.61 -3.65
N PRO A 87 -24.18 -13.87 -2.55
CA PRO A 87 -25.42 -13.10 -2.41
C PRO A 87 -25.44 -11.97 -3.44
N ALA A 88 -26.52 -11.90 -4.22
CA ALA A 88 -26.72 -10.92 -5.28
C ALA A 88 -27.01 -9.50 -4.72
N ASN A 89 -25.98 -8.86 -4.16
CA ASN A 89 -25.96 -7.40 -4.03
C ASN A 89 -25.75 -6.80 -5.43
N LYS A 90 -26.86 -6.51 -6.11
CA LYS A 90 -26.84 -5.66 -7.31
C LYS A 90 -26.71 -4.18 -6.86
N PRO A 91 -25.58 -3.49 -7.11
CA PRO A 91 -25.65 -2.04 -7.28
C PRO A 91 -26.57 -1.71 -8.46
N HIS A 92 -27.02 -0.46 -8.54
CA HIS A 92 -27.89 -0.03 -9.63
C HIS A 92 -27.08 0.00 -10.94
N PRO A 93 -27.64 -0.43 -12.09
CA PRO A 93 -26.92 -0.41 -13.36
C PRO A 93 -26.64 1.03 -13.79
N ILE A 94 -25.37 1.43 -13.76
CA ILE A 94 -24.91 2.63 -14.44
C ILE A 94 -24.81 2.29 -15.93
N ASN A 95 -25.65 2.94 -16.74
CA ASN A 95 -25.75 2.67 -18.17
C ASN A 95 -24.61 3.40 -18.92
N LEU A 96 -23.44 2.76 -19.01
CA LEU A 96 -22.29 3.24 -19.77
C LEU A 96 -22.41 2.76 -21.22
N GLY A 97 -22.79 3.67 -22.12
CA GLY A 97 -22.94 3.39 -23.54
C GLY A 97 -21.59 3.35 -24.28
N ASN A 98 -21.51 2.53 -25.33
CA ASN A 98 -20.30 2.31 -26.14
C ASN A 98 -19.75 3.61 -26.76
N ILE A 99 -18.51 4.01 -26.44
CA ILE A 99 -17.79 5.11 -27.12
C ILE A 99 -16.35 4.67 -27.47
N SER A 100 -15.85 5.18 -28.59
CA SER A 100 -14.59 4.82 -29.24
C SER A 100 -13.38 5.63 -28.74
N ILE A 101 -12.20 5.02 -28.82
CA ILE A 101 -10.90 5.49 -28.34
C ILE A 101 -10.30 6.56 -29.29
N ASN A 102 -9.67 7.62 -28.75
CA ASN A 102 -8.31 8.11 -29.11
C ASN A 102 -7.86 9.36 -28.31
N ASP A 103 -6.64 9.26 -27.78
CA ASP A 103 -5.59 10.29 -27.54
C ASP A 103 -5.57 11.31 -26.36
N THR A 104 -4.78 10.96 -25.32
CA THR A 104 -3.39 11.43 -25.03
C THR A 104 -3.07 12.90 -24.56
N ILE A 105 -2.35 13.00 -23.41
CA ILE A 105 -1.38 14.02 -22.88
C ILE A 105 -1.61 15.54 -23.05
N ILE A 106 -1.52 16.32 -21.94
CA ILE A 106 -1.11 17.75 -21.91
C ILE A 106 -0.25 18.12 -20.67
N ASP A 107 1.02 18.49 -20.93
CA ASP A 107 1.81 19.66 -20.46
C ASP A 107 1.81 20.08 -18.96
N ASP A 108 2.93 19.88 -18.27
CA ASP A 108 3.22 20.45 -16.94
C ASP A 108 4.10 21.71 -17.03
N GLY A 109 3.49 22.87 -16.82
CA GLY A 109 4.18 24.16 -16.87
C GLY A 109 5.28 24.30 -15.80
N THR A 110 6.53 24.08 -16.20
CA THR A 110 7.72 24.25 -15.35
C THR A 110 8.06 25.72 -15.12
N GLU A 111 7.91 26.20 -13.88
CA GLU A 111 8.83 27.20 -13.33
C GLU A 111 9.70 26.54 -12.26
N SER A 112 11.01 26.63 -12.43
CA SER A 112 11.99 25.90 -11.61
C SER A 112 12.23 26.58 -10.26
N GLU A 113 11.64 26.04 -9.19
CA GLU A 113 12.20 26.21 -7.84
C GLU A 113 12.96 24.93 -7.42
N THR A 114 14.27 25.06 -7.28
CA THR A 114 15.16 24.00 -6.77
C THR A 114 14.95 23.81 -5.27
N LEU A 115 14.10 22.85 -4.89
CA LEU A 115 13.99 22.37 -3.52
C LEU A 115 15.13 21.40 -3.19
N GLU A 116 16.11 21.87 -2.41
CA GLU A 116 17.15 21.02 -1.84
C GLU A 116 16.55 19.99 -0.87
N LEU A 117 16.83 18.71 -1.08
CA LEU A 117 16.45 17.64 -0.17
C LEU A 117 17.34 17.69 1.10
N PRO A 118 16.77 17.63 2.32
CA PRO A 118 17.56 17.69 3.55
C PRO A 118 18.42 16.43 3.75
N PRO A 119 19.66 16.54 4.25
CA PRO A 119 20.56 15.40 4.39
C PRO A 119 20.29 14.59 5.66
N SER A 120 20.15 13.26 5.51
CA SER A 120 20.17 12.25 6.57
C SER A 120 20.35 10.87 5.89
N VAL A 121 21.21 9.93 6.32
CA VAL A 121 21.91 9.76 7.60
C VAL A 121 23.36 9.30 7.36
N THR A 122 24.30 9.79 8.17
CA THR A 122 25.70 9.34 8.20
C THR A 122 25.83 7.91 8.75
N ILE A 123 26.40 6.98 7.97
CA ILE A 123 26.84 5.67 8.49
C ILE A 123 28.30 5.78 8.94
N THR A 124 28.52 5.62 10.24
CA THR A 124 29.85 5.52 10.85
C THR A 124 30.31 4.06 10.83
N THR A 125 31.34 3.73 10.05
CA THR A 125 32.13 2.50 10.22
C THR A 125 33.61 2.81 10.21
N SER A 126 34.27 2.49 11.33
CA SER A 126 35.72 2.60 11.50
C SER A 126 36.34 1.21 11.45
N ALA A 127 37.35 1.00 10.59
CA ALA A 127 38.66 0.44 10.98
C ALA A 127 39.58 0.09 9.78
N LYS A 128 40.86 0.46 9.93
CA LYS A 128 42.09 -0.14 9.35
C LYS A 128 42.45 0.05 7.86
N THR A 129 43.29 1.07 7.64
CA THR A 129 44.50 1.08 6.80
C THR A 129 45.58 0.08 7.32
N PRO A 130 46.67 -0.26 6.60
CA PRO A 130 47.76 0.67 6.18
C PRO A 130 48.24 0.61 4.70
N GLU A 131 48.86 1.73 4.28
CA GLU A 131 50.08 1.88 3.42
C GLU A 131 49.99 1.53 1.90
N ASP A 132 50.60 2.27 0.94
CA ASP A 132 51.55 3.40 1.02
C ASP A 132 51.62 4.31 -0.26
N ILE A 133 51.76 5.65 -0.07
CA ILE A 133 52.66 6.65 -0.76
C ILE A 133 52.67 6.83 -2.32
N PRO A 134 52.85 8.06 -2.92
CA PRO A 134 52.49 9.47 -2.59
C PRO A 134 51.77 10.25 -3.76
N VAL A 135 51.05 11.37 -3.59
CA VAL A 135 51.48 12.82 -3.59
C VAL A 135 52.56 13.17 -4.66
N VAL A 136 52.56 14.23 -5.51
CA VAL A 136 52.10 15.66 -5.52
C VAL A 136 51.71 16.15 -6.97
N PRO A 137 51.27 17.42 -7.25
CA PRO A 137 50.51 17.81 -8.47
C PRO A 137 51.22 18.82 -9.42
N SER A 138 50.56 19.27 -10.52
CA SER A 138 50.33 20.71 -10.82
C SER A 138 49.83 21.09 -12.24
N ARG A 139 48.99 22.15 -12.25
CA ARG A 139 48.86 23.27 -13.22
C ARG A 139 48.28 23.09 -14.63
N SER A 140 47.38 24.04 -14.88
CA SER A 140 46.79 24.47 -16.16
C SER A 140 47.76 25.15 -17.13
N ALA A 141 47.51 25.03 -18.44
CA ALA A 141 47.72 26.12 -19.41
C ALA A 141 46.83 25.99 -20.67
N GLN A 142 45.96 27.00 -20.87
CA GLN A 142 45.85 27.83 -22.09
C GLN A 142 45.54 27.20 -23.47
N ASN A 143 44.27 27.26 -23.86
CA ASN A 143 43.74 28.10 -24.95
C ASN A 143 44.63 28.41 -26.20
N LYS A 144 44.26 27.91 -27.40
CA LYS A 144 44.34 28.66 -28.68
C LYS A 144 43.62 28.03 -29.90
N LYS A 145 42.49 28.66 -30.25
CA LYS A 145 41.88 29.02 -31.56
C LYS A 145 42.43 28.51 -32.93
N ALA A 146 41.48 28.13 -33.81
CA ALA A 146 41.47 28.08 -35.31
C ALA A 146 42.34 27.00 -36.01
N GLU A 147 41.88 26.30 -37.06
CA GLU A 147 41.49 26.84 -38.38
C GLU A 147 40.38 26.08 -39.16
N THR A 148 40.05 26.62 -40.34
CA THR A 148 38.88 26.38 -41.22
C THR A 148 39.09 25.25 -42.24
N MET A 149 38.03 24.55 -42.68
CA MET A 149 37.89 24.13 -44.09
C MET A 149 36.44 23.79 -44.51
N THR A 150 35.88 24.66 -45.35
CA THR A 150 35.14 24.38 -46.61
C THR A 150 34.08 23.26 -46.68
N THR A 151 32.83 23.68 -46.90
CA THR A 151 31.78 22.94 -47.64
C THR A 151 32.11 22.87 -49.14
N PRO A 152 31.44 21.95 -49.88
CA PRO A 152 30.51 22.46 -50.89
C PRO A 152 29.10 21.85 -50.82
N GLU A 153 28.22 22.45 -51.61
CA GLU A 153 26.76 22.45 -51.55
C GLU A 153 26.12 21.44 -52.52
N SER A 154 24.99 20.83 -52.15
CA SER A 154 24.16 20.05 -53.07
C SER A 154 22.69 20.03 -52.65
N GLU A 155 21.92 20.86 -53.35
CA GLU A 155 20.52 20.68 -53.78
C GLU A 155 19.39 20.47 -52.75
N ILE A 156 18.36 21.31 -52.89
CA ILE A 156 17.24 21.48 -51.96
C ILE A 156 16.00 20.79 -52.52
N ALA A 157 15.43 19.83 -51.78
CA ALA A 157 14.06 19.37 -52.00
C ALA A 157 13.12 20.06 -50.99
N SER A 158 12.22 20.91 -51.49
CA SER A 158 11.26 21.65 -50.67
C SER A 158 10.09 20.76 -50.21
N LEU A 159 9.89 20.68 -48.90
CA LEU A 159 8.65 20.13 -48.32
C LEU A 159 7.54 21.20 -48.36
N PRO A 160 6.27 20.81 -48.58
CA PRO A 160 5.14 21.73 -48.59
C PRO A 160 4.89 22.33 -47.18
N PRO A 161 4.28 23.53 -47.08
CA PRO A 161 4.02 24.16 -45.80
C PRO A 161 3.09 23.32 -44.93
N ALA A 162 3.42 23.21 -43.65
CA ALA A 162 2.59 22.53 -42.68
C ALA A 162 1.21 23.20 -42.58
N VAL A 163 0.14 22.41 -42.71
CA VAL A 163 -1.21 22.86 -42.41
C VAL A 163 -1.28 23.11 -40.91
N GLU A 164 -1.60 24.35 -40.50
CA GLU A 164 -1.88 24.67 -39.10
C GLU A 164 -3.13 23.92 -38.65
N VAL A 165 -2.94 22.78 -37.97
CA VAL A 165 -4.02 22.07 -37.31
C VAL A 165 -4.46 22.90 -36.12
N ASN A 166 -5.58 23.60 -36.30
CA ASN A 166 -6.25 24.37 -35.28
C ASN A 166 -6.45 23.50 -34.02
N LYS A 167 -5.81 23.87 -32.90
CA LYS A 167 -5.92 23.18 -31.61
C LYS A 167 -7.33 23.41 -31.02
N SER A 168 -8.29 22.64 -31.53
CA SER A 168 -9.67 22.64 -31.03
C SER A 168 -9.69 22.29 -29.55
N SER A 169 -10.40 23.09 -28.76
CA SER A 169 -10.41 22.99 -27.31
C SER A 169 -11.09 21.70 -26.82
N VAL A 170 -10.33 20.82 -26.18
CA VAL A 170 -10.86 19.68 -25.43
C VAL A 170 -11.70 20.18 -24.25
N PRO A 171 -12.91 19.63 -23.99
CA PRO A 171 -13.66 19.95 -22.79
C PRO A 171 -12.86 19.54 -21.54
N LYS A 172 -12.69 20.47 -20.59
CA LYS A 172 -12.22 20.09 -19.25
C LYS A 172 -13.26 19.19 -18.60
N ALA A 173 -12.80 18.10 -17.98
CA ALA A 173 -13.67 17.18 -17.27
C ALA A 173 -14.64 17.94 -16.36
N SER A 174 -15.93 17.81 -16.65
CA SER A 174 -16.95 18.77 -16.20
C SER A 174 -17.52 18.37 -14.85
N TRP A 175 -16.80 18.71 -13.79
CA TRP A 175 -17.25 18.49 -12.42
C TRP A 175 -18.51 19.31 -12.10
N VAL A 176 -19.54 18.64 -11.59
CA VAL A 176 -20.69 19.31 -10.97
C VAL A 176 -20.19 20.05 -9.74
N ARG A 177 -20.41 21.37 -9.69
CA ARG A 177 -20.00 22.18 -8.53
C ARG A 177 -21.10 22.12 -7.46
N PRO A 178 -20.83 21.58 -6.25
CA PRO A 178 -21.82 21.53 -5.18
C PRO A 178 -22.10 22.92 -4.60
N GLU A 179 -23.25 23.08 -3.92
CA GLU A 179 -23.65 24.34 -3.27
C GLU A 179 -22.69 24.73 -2.13
N ARG A 180 -22.19 23.73 -1.39
CA ARG A 180 -21.19 23.86 -0.34
C ARG A 180 -19.94 23.06 -0.73
N PRO A 181 -18.72 23.58 -0.52
CA PRO A 181 -17.50 22.85 -0.86
C PRO A 181 -17.37 21.54 -0.07
N MET A 182 -17.17 20.43 -0.79
CA MET A 182 -17.07 19.10 -0.19
C MET A 182 -15.62 18.72 0.12
N ILE A 183 -15.37 18.03 1.23
CA ILE A 183 -14.06 17.45 1.54
C ILE A 183 -14.22 15.98 1.88
N ALA A 184 -13.59 15.10 1.11
CA ALA A 184 -13.42 13.71 1.49
C ALA A 184 -12.06 13.50 2.16
N ILE A 185 -12.08 12.76 3.27
CA ILE A 185 -10.88 12.27 3.94
C ILE A 185 -10.84 10.75 3.81
N VAL A 186 -9.76 10.22 3.24
CA VAL A 186 -9.45 8.79 3.26
C VAL A 186 -8.34 8.55 4.29
N LEU A 187 -8.49 7.54 5.13
CA LEU A 187 -7.39 7.03 5.96
C LEU A 187 -6.85 5.75 5.32
N ASP A 188 -5.61 5.80 4.83
CA ASP A 188 -4.81 4.70 4.29
C ASP A 188 -4.18 3.86 5.44
N ASP A 189 -3.51 2.75 5.12
CA ASP A 189 -2.84 1.83 6.06
C ASP A 189 -3.72 1.23 7.19
N VAL A 190 -5.04 1.23 7.06
CA VAL A 190 -5.93 0.75 8.12
C VAL A 190 -5.81 -0.77 8.28
N GLY A 191 -5.65 -1.22 9.52
CA GLY A 191 -5.72 -2.63 9.92
C GLY A 191 -4.40 -3.19 10.45
N VAL A 192 -3.26 -2.91 9.81
CA VAL A 192 -1.95 -3.47 10.22
C VAL A 192 -1.61 -3.08 11.66
N ASN A 193 -1.84 -1.81 12.03
CA ASN A 193 -1.83 -1.37 13.42
C ASN A 193 -3.25 -1.46 13.99
N ARG A 194 -3.55 -2.53 14.73
CA ARG A 194 -4.89 -2.76 15.33
C ARG A 194 -5.40 -1.57 16.15
N ARG A 195 -4.54 -0.94 16.97
CA ARG A 195 -4.88 0.26 17.78
C ARG A 195 -5.03 1.52 16.93
N GLY A 196 -4.38 1.59 15.77
CA GLY A 196 -4.64 2.63 14.77
C GLY A 196 -6.03 2.44 14.17
N ALA A 197 -6.34 1.23 13.70
CA ALA A 197 -7.64 0.89 13.12
C ALA A 197 -8.80 1.14 14.08
N GLU A 198 -8.67 0.76 15.36
CA GLU A 198 -9.69 1.04 16.40
C GLU A 198 -9.98 2.53 16.60
N ARG A 199 -8.96 3.39 16.44
CA ARG A 199 -9.12 4.85 16.50
C ARG A 199 -9.74 5.42 15.23
N ALA A 200 -9.34 4.93 14.05
CA ALA A 200 -9.91 5.35 12.77
C ALA A 200 -11.39 4.97 12.66
N ILE A 201 -11.74 3.74 13.05
CA ILE A 201 -13.12 3.26 13.25
C ILE A 201 -13.82 4.03 14.40
N GLY A 202 -13.10 4.83 15.18
CA GLY A 202 -13.67 5.72 16.20
C GLY A 202 -14.22 7.05 15.67
N LEU A 203 -13.85 7.42 14.44
CA LEU A 203 -14.26 8.69 13.81
C LEU A 203 -15.70 8.65 13.28
N PRO A 204 -16.28 9.80 12.90
CA PRO A 204 -17.54 9.84 12.15
C PRO A 204 -17.47 9.06 10.83
N GLY A 205 -18.59 8.43 10.44
CA GLY A 205 -18.70 7.60 9.22
C GLY A 205 -18.41 8.33 7.90
N ALA A 206 -18.39 9.66 7.89
CA ALA A 206 -17.94 10.47 6.74
C ALA A 206 -16.47 10.23 6.36
N ILE A 207 -15.64 9.75 7.28
CA ILE A 207 -14.26 9.37 6.99
C ILE A 207 -14.23 8.01 6.29
N THR A 208 -13.66 7.96 5.09
CA THR A 208 -13.48 6.71 4.32
C THR A 208 -12.26 5.96 4.85
N LEU A 209 -12.35 4.64 5.01
CA LEU A 209 -11.28 3.81 5.57
C LEU A 209 -10.72 2.83 4.53
N SER A 210 -9.44 2.98 4.19
CA SER A 210 -8.71 2.20 3.20
C SER A 210 -7.89 1.12 3.91
N PHE A 211 -8.33 -0.14 3.79
CA PHE A 211 -7.83 -1.26 4.58
C PHE A 211 -6.80 -2.11 3.84
N MET A 212 -5.65 -2.35 4.50
CA MET A 212 -4.60 -3.21 3.95
C MET A 212 -5.08 -4.65 3.77
N THR A 213 -4.96 -5.16 2.54
CA THR A 213 -5.37 -6.52 2.15
C THR A 213 -4.81 -7.62 3.07
N TYR A 214 -3.55 -7.47 3.48
CA TYR A 214 -2.86 -8.44 4.35
C TYR A 214 -3.04 -8.21 5.86
N ALA A 215 -3.82 -7.23 6.29
CA ALA A 215 -4.03 -6.99 7.72
C ALA A 215 -4.66 -8.21 8.43
N SER A 216 -4.09 -8.59 9.57
CA SER A 216 -4.63 -9.68 10.39
C SER A 216 -5.97 -9.24 11.02
N GLY A 217 -6.99 -10.09 10.93
CA GLY A 217 -8.34 -9.75 11.40
C GLY A 217 -9.07 -8.70 10.56
N VAL A 218 -8.70 -8.51 9.28
CA VAL A 218 -9.30 -7.46 8.43
C VAL A 218 -10.82 -7.60 8.31
N LYS A 219 -11.37 -8.82 8.20
CA LYS A 219 -12.83 -9.07 8.06
C LYS A 219 -13.62 -8.59 9.27
N GLU A 220 -13.08 -8.75 10.47
CA GLU A 220 -13.70 -8.30 11.72
C GLU A 220 -13.63 -6.78 11.84
N MET A 221 -12.52 -6.17 11.41
CA MET A 221 -12.35 -4.71 11.44
C MET A 221 -13.21 -3.99 10.42
N THR A 222 -13.32 -4.52 9.20
CA THR A 222 -14.14 -3.92 8.12
C THR A 222 -15.63 -4.04 8.40
N ARG A 223 -16.08 -5.15 9.03
CA ARG A 223 -17.44 -5.24 9.58
C ARG A 223 -17.69 -4.15 10.62
N ALA A 224 -16.83 -4.03 11.64
CA ALA A 224 -16.99 -3.02 12.69
C ALA A 224 -16.91 -1.57 12.16
N ALA A 225 -16.19 -1.33 11.07
CA ALA A 225 -16.18 -0.05 10.36
C ALA A 225 -17.53 0.24 9.67
N ARG A 226 -18.09 -0.73 8.93
CA ARG A 226 -19.40 -0.59 8.28
C ARG A 226 -20.55 -0.48 9.26
N ASP A 227 -20.48 -1.18 10.40
CA ASP A 227 -21.46 -1.07 11.49
C ASP A 227 -21.52 0.35 12.10
N LYS A 228 -20.49 1.19 11.86
CA LYS A 228 -20.44 2.61 12.22
C LYS A 228 -20.66 3.57 11.04
N GLY A 229 -21.00 3.05 9.86
CA GLY A 229 -21.31 3.84 8.67
C GLY A 229 -20.11 4.35 7.88
N HIS A 230 -18.89 3.82 8.10
CA HIS A 230 -17.75 4.13 7.25
C HIS A 230 -17.88 3.49 5.86
N GLU A 231 -17.55 4.25 4.82
CA GLU A 231 -17.18 3.67 3.52
C GLU A 231 -15.80 3.01 3.60
N LEU A 232 -15.63 1.93 2.84
CA LEU A 232 -14.38 1.16 2.80
C LEU A 232 -13.72 1.22 1.42
N MET A 233 -12.40 1.24 1.42
CA MET A 233 -11.57 0.99 0.24
C MET A 233 -10.61 -0.17 0.47
N LEU A 234 -10.20 -0.81 -0.62
CA LEU A 234 -9.21 -1.88 -0.62
C LEU A 234 -7.81 -1.31 -0.83
N HIS A 235 -6.97 -1.33 0.20
CA HIS A 235 -5.61 -0.78 0.10
C HIS A 235 -4.63 -1.86 -0.36
N VAL A 236 -4.19 -1.75 -1.61
CA VAL A 236 -3.42 -2.78 -2.31
C VAL A 236 -1.93 -2.42 -2.31
N PRO A 237 -1.04 -3.26 -1.74
CA PRO A 237 0.41 -3.02 -1.75
C PRO A 237 0.97 -3.03 -3.17
N MET A 238 1.77 -2.01 -3.52
CA MET A 238 2.38 -1.83 -4.83
C MET A 238 3.83 -1.33 -4.72
N GLU A 239 4.71 -1.70 -5.65
CA GLU A 239 6.15 -1.40 -5.56
C GLU A 239 6.45 0.12 -5.57
N PRO A 240 7.18 0.64 -4.55
CA PRO A 240 7.71 2.00 -4.54
C PRO A 240 9.04 2.11 -5.27
N LEU A 241 9.45 3.35 -5.52
CA LEU A 241 10.86 3.67 -5.75
C LEU A 241 11.66 3.43 -4.46
N GLY A 242 12.89 2.91 -4.59
CA GLY A 242 13.78 2.65 -3.46
C GLY A 242 13.78 1.18 -3.01
N ARG A 243 13.80 0.95 -1.70
CA ARG A 243 13.98 -0.39 -1.07
C ARG A 243 12.97 -0.70 0.05
N ALA A 244 11.91 0.09 0.17
CA ALA A 244 10.85 -0.17 1.13
C ALA A 244 10.05 -1.42 0.71
N ASP A 245 9.76 -2.29 1.67
CA ASP A 245 8.91 -3.47 1.47
C ASP A 245 7.43 -3.04 1.59
N PRO A 246 6.59 -3.19 0.53
CA PRO A 246 5.17 -2.87 0.59
C PRO A 246 4.35 -3.92 1.35
N GLY A 247 4.98 -5.03 1.75
CA GLY A 247 4.34 -6.15 2.42
C GLY A 247 3.96 -7.30 1.47
N PRO A 248 3.38 -8.38 2.03
CA PRO A 248 3.06 -9.58 1.27
C PRO A 248 1.99 -9.32 0.20
N GLN A 249 2.08 -10.06 -0.90
CA GLN A 249 1.20 -9.93 -2.08
C GLN A 249 1.26 -8.56 -2.78
N ALA A 250 2.34 -7.80 -2.58
CA ALA A 250 2.59 -6.57 -3.34
C ALA A 250 2.59 -6.81 -4.85
N LEU A 251 2.00 -5.87 -5.61
CA LEU A 251 2.15 -5.83 -7.05
C LEU A 251 3.53 -5.25 -7.37
N LEU A 252 4.39 -6.06 -7.98
CA LEU A 252 5.79 -5.75 -8.28
C LEU A 252 6.03 -5.68 -9.79
N LEU A 253 7.02 -4.89 -10.20
CA LEU A 253 7.49 -4.88 -11.57
C LEU A 253 8.16 -6.21 -11.92
N GLY A 254 8.04 -6.62 -13.19
CA GLY A 254 8.62 -7.87 -13.69
C GLY A 254 7.81 -9.12 -13.35
N LEU A 255 6.71 -9.01 -12.59
CA LEU A 255 5.71 -10.07 -12.52
C LEU A 255 5.03 -10.29 -13.89
N SER A 256 4.49 -11.49 -14.10
CA SER A 256 3.60 -11.75 -15.23
C SER A 256 2.22 -11.14 -14.98
N ASP A 257 1.42 -10.99 -16.03
CA ASP A 257 0.11 -10.35 -15.92
C ASP A 257 -0.86 -11.23 -15.10
N GLU A 258 -0.70 -12.55 -15.19
CA GLU A 258 -1.44 -13.54 -14.40
C GLU A 258 -1.10 -13.45 -12.91
N GLU A 259 0.17 -13.21 -12.57
CA GLU A 259 0.61 -13.07 -11.16
C GLU A 259 0.19 -11.73 -10.56
N ILE A 260 0.19 -10.64 -11.34
CA ILE A 260 -0.38 -9.34 -10.93
C ILE A 260 -1.88 -9.51 -10.64
N LEU A 261 -2.61 -10.14 -11.57
CA LEU A 261 -4.04 -10.41 -11.42
C LEU A 261 -4.33 -11.32 -10.21
N SER A 262 -3.57 -12.41 -10.05
CA SER A 262 -3.67 -13.35 -8.92
C SER A 262 -3.53 -12.63 -7.56
N ARG A 263 -2.54 -11.74 -7.42
CA ARG A 263 -2.33 -10.95 -6.19
C ARG A 263 -3.44 -9.94 -5.95
N LEU A 264 -3.93 -9.29 -7.01
CA LEU A 264 -5.05 -8.35 -6.92
C LEU A 264 -6.33 -9.07 -6.46
N GLU A 265 -6.67 -10.20 -7.09
CA GLU A 265 -7.85 -11.02 -6.74
C GLU A 265 -7.74 -11.60 -5.33
N TRP A 266 -6.54 -12.06 -4.92
CA TRP A 266 -6.28 -12.45 -3.54
C TRP A 266 -6.60 -11.31 -2.56
N GLY A 267 -6.24 -10.07 -2.93
CA GLY A 267 -6.58 -8.85 -2.21
C GLY A 267 -8.08 -8.56 -2.19
N MET A 268 -8.75 -8.68 -3.32
CA MET A 268 -10.20 -8.44 -3.45
C MET A 268 -11.02 -9.44 -2.64
N ALA A 269 -10.55 -10.69 -2.49
CA ALA A 269 -11.18 -11.73 -1.67
C ALA A 269 -10.98 -11.58 -0.15
N ARG A 270 -10.27 -10.53 0.32
CA ARG A 270 -9.92 -10.38 1.76
C ARG A 270 -11.09 -9.94 2.62
N PHE A 271 -12.01 -9.12 2.10
CA PHE A 271 -13.24 -8.68 2.77
C PHE A 271 -14.22 -8.05 1.77
N ASP A 272 -15.51 -7.98 2.12
CA ASP A 272 -16.56 -7.52 1.22
C ASP A 272 -17.06 -6.10 1.56
N GLY A 273 -17.62 -5.41 0.56
CA GLY A 273 -18.30 -4.12 0.75
C GLY A 273 -17.38 -2.90 0.85
N TYR A 274 -16.20 -2.98 0.23
CA TYR A 274 -15.50 -1.80 -0.27
C TYR A 274 -16.14 -1.30 -1.57
N ILE A 275 -15.90 -0.03 -1.89
CA ILE A 275 -16.44 0.64 -3.08
C ILE A 275 -15.37 1.00 -4.12
N GLY A 276 -14.09 0.87 -3.78
CA GLY A 276 -12.98 1.15 -4.68
C GLY A 276 -11.64 0.59 -4.19
N ILE A 277 -10.65 0.65 -5.06
CA ILE A 277 -9.28 0.16 -4.82
C ILE A 277 -8.33 1.36 -4.72
N ASN A 278 -7.43 1.34 -3.74
CA ASN A 278 -6.47 2.40 -3.45
C ASN A 278 -5.04 1.83 -3.45
N ASN A 279 -4.06 2.47 -4.09
CA ASN A 279 -2.67 2.01 -4.02
C ASN A 279 -2.01 2.33 -2.67
N HIS A 280 -1.45 1.32 -2.01
CA HIS A 280 -0.46 1.49 -0.94
C HIS A 280 0.93 1.59 -1.55
N MET A 281 1.70 2.61 -1.17
CA MET A 281 2.98 2.96 -1.81
C MET A 281 2.82 3.09 -3.34
N GLY A 282 3.43 2.22 -4.13
CA GLY A 282 3.23 2.14 -5.58
C GLY A 282 3.96 3.16 -6.44
N SER A 283 4.84 4.01 -5.90
CA SER A 283 5.48 5.11 -6.66
C SER A 283 6.32 4.68 -7.88
N LYS A 284 6.61 3.39 -8.02
CA LYS A 284 7.22 2.76 -9.20
C LYS A 284 6.20 1.95 -10.03
N PHE A 285 5.31 1.20 -9.37
CA PHE A 285 4.29 0.37 -10.04
C PHE A 285 3.19 1.20 -10.72
N THR A 286 2.72 2.29 -10.10
CA THR A 286 1.66 3.13 -10.69
C THR A 286 2.12 3.93 -11.90
N GLY A 287 3.44 4.01 -12.14
CA GLY A 287 4.04 4.53 -13.37
C GLY A 287 4.45 3.46 -14.38
N TRP A 288 3.91 2.24 -14.28
CA TRP A 288 4.17 1.14 -15.21
C TRP A 288 2.90 0.76 -15.97
N ASP A 289 2.80 1.19 -17.23
CA ASP A 289 1.60 1.05 -18.08
C ASP A 289 1.04 -0.37 -18.12
N ARG A 290 1.91 -1.38 -18.31
CA ARG A 290 1.49 -2.79 -18.34
C ARG A 290 0.88 -3.24 -17.02
N GLY A 291 1.53 -2.92 -15.90
CA GLY A 291 1.05 -3.29 -14.57
C GLY A 291 -0.28 -2.62 -14.23
N MET A 292 -0.39 -1.32 -14.50
CA MET A 292 -1.64 -0.59 -14.32
C MET A 292 -2.74 -1.04 -15.28
N SER A 293 -2.41 -1.45 -16.51
CA SER A 293 -3.39 -1.99 -17.46
C SER A 293 -4.04 -3.26 -16.92
N VAL A 294 -3.28 -4.19 -16.33
CA VAL A 294 -3.84 -5.40 -15.70
C VAL A 294 -4.76 -5.04 -14.53
N VAL A 295 -4.36 -4.09 -13.68
CA VAL A 295 -5.18 -3.62 -12.55
C VAL A 295 -6.48 -2.99 -13.04
N MET A 296 -6.42 -2.08 -14.01
CA MET A 296 -7.60 -1.38 -14.52
C MET A 296 -8.52 -2.30 -15.33
N GLN A 297 -7.99 -3.21 -16.15
CA GLN A 297 -8.79 -4.25 -16.84
C GLN A 297 -9.50 -5.20 -15.87
N ARG A 298 -9.01 -5.32 -14.62
CA ARG A 298 -9.70 -6.08 -13.60
C ARG A 298 -10.79 -5.26 -12.89
N ILE A 299 -10.53 -3.98 -12.67
CA ILE A 299 -11.49 -3.04 -12.07
C ILE A 299 -12.67 -2.77 -13.02
N GLU A 300 -12.43 -2.66 -14.34
CA GLU A 300 -13.47 -2.49 -15.37
C GLU A 300 -14.57 -3.57 -15.30
N LYS A 301 -14.20 -4.79 -14.88
CA LYS A 301 -15.14 -5.91 -14.66
C LYS A 301 -15.90 -5.83 -13.34
N THR A 302 -16.00 -4.65 -12.74
CA THR A 302 -16.67 -4.38 -11.45
C THR A 302 -17.24 -2.97 -11.43
N ASP A 303 -18.15 -2.70 -10.50
CA ASP A 303 -18.64 -1.35 -10.21
C ASP A 303 -17.69 -0.54 -9.29
N TYR A 304 -16.42 -0.91 -9.18
CA TYR A 304 -15.43 -0.24 -8.33
C TYR A 304 -14.70 0.88 -9.07
N PHE A 305 -14.31 1.92 -8.33
CA PHE A 305 -13.41 2.97 -8.83
C PHE A 305 -11.98 2.78 -8.32
N PHE A 306 -11.01 3.44 -8.97
CA PHE A 306 -9.64 3.51 -8.49
C PHE A 306 -9.35 4.85 -7.80
N MET A 307 -8.71 4.83 -6.64
CA MET A 307 -8.16 6.00 -5.97
C MET A 307 -6.64 5.99 -6.09
N ASP A 308 -6.11 6.97 -6.83
CA ASP A 308 -4.67 7.20 -6.94
C ASP A 308 -4.20 8.11 -5.79
N SER A 309 -3.46 7.54 -4.83
CA SER A 309 -2.78 8.29 -3.76
C SER A 309 -1.66 9.21 -4.28
N ARG A 310 -1.36 9.21 -5.58
CA ARG A 310 -0.34 10.03 -6.27
C ARG A 310 0.96 10.08 -5.48
N THR A 311 1.52 8.90 -5.23
CA THR A 311 2.83 8.71 -4.57
C THR A 311 4.01 8.96 -5.50
N SER A 312 3.73 9.21 -6.78
CA SER A 312 4.67 9.62 -7.83
C SER A 312 3.97 10.60 -8.78
N PRO A 313 4.65 11.62 -9.33
CA PRO A 313 4.11 12.43 -10.42
C PRO A 313 3.88 11.60 -11.69
N ASN A 314 4.69 10.55 -11.89
CA ASN A 314 4.69 9.68 -13.07
C ASN A 314 3.58 8.61 -13.03
N SER A 315 2.55 8.78 -12.21
CA SER A 315 1.44 7.82 -12.11
C SER A 315 0.59 7.84 -13.40
N VAL A 316 0.60 6.74 -14.14
CA VAL A 316 -0.20 6.55 -15.36
C VAL A 316 -1.61 6.05 -15.05
N ALA A 317 -1.88 5.69 -13.78
CA ALA A 317 -3.12 5.07 -13.32
C ALA A 317 -4.40 5.71 -13.87
N ALA A 318 -4.45 7.05 -13.89
CA ALA A 318 -5.64 7.77 -14.32
C ALA A 318 -5.77 7.94 -15.85
N GLU A 319 -4.68 7.82 -16.62
CA GLU A 319 -4.73 7.71 -18.09
C GLU A 319 -5.15 6.31 -18.50
N THR A 320 -4.58 5.28 -17.85
CA THR A 320 -4.99 3.88 -18.01
C THR A 320 -6.45 3.65 -17.61
N ALA A 321 -6.93 4.32 -16.56
CA ALA A 321 -8.33 4.23 -16.14
C ALA A 321 -9.26 4.84 -17.19
N ALA A 322 -8.92 6.03 -17.71
CA ALA A 322 -9.73 6.72 -18.73
C ALA A 322 -9.84 5.90 -20.03
N SER A 323 -8.74 5.27 -20.50
CA SER A 323 -8.76 4.46 -21.72
C SER A 323 -9.54 3.14 -21.58
N LEU A 324 -9.89 2.74 -20.37
CA LEU A 324 -10.66 1.53 -20.04
C LEU A 324 -12.03 1.83 -19.41
N GLY A 325 -12.46 3.10 -19.37
CA GLY A 325 -13.75 3.49 -18.78
C GLY A 325 -13.85 3.31 -17.26
N VAL A 326 -12.72 3.12 -16.56
CA VAL A 326 -12.68 2.95 -15.10
C VAL A 326 -12.78 4.31 -14.42
N PRO A 327 -13.74 4.54 -13.50
CA PRO A 327 -13.80 5.76 -12.74
C PRO A 327 -12.54 5.90 -11.86
N VAL A 328 -11.89 7.06 -11.93
CA VAL A 328 -10.67 7.35 -11.15
C VAL A 328 -10.79 8.64 -10.37
N LEU A 329 -10.39 8.60 -9.10
CA LEU A 329 -10.15 9.75 -8.24
C LEU A 329 -8.65 9.89 -7.95
N ARG A 330 -8.22 11.10 -7.62
CA ARG A 330 -6.82 11.44 -7.33
C ARG A 330 -6.77 12.24 -6.04
N ARG A 331 -5.79 11.98 -5.18
CA ARG A 331 -5.53 12.77 -3.96
C ARG A 331 -5.06 14.19 -4.32
N ASP A 332 -5.58 15.19 -3.62
CA ASP A 332 -5.08 16.56 -3.62
C ASP A 332 -3.94 16.73 -2.58
N THR A 333 -4.19 16.38 -1.32
CA THR A 333 -3.30 16.64 -0.17
C THR A 333 -2.99 15.37 0.63
N PHE A 334 -1.76 15.27 1.15
CA PHE A 334 -1.43 14.33 2.23
C PHE A 334 -1.41 15.11 3.54
N ILE A 335 -2.24 14.72 4.51
CA ILE A 335 -2.41 15.52 5.74
C ILE A 335 -1.38 15.22 6.81
N ASP A 336 -0.66 14.10 6.75
CA ASP A 336 0.17 13.62 7.86
C ASP A 336 1.56 13.08 7.48
N ASN A 337 2.15 13.62 6.40
CA ASN A 337 3.56 13.40 6.03
C ASN A 337 4.54 13.59 7.22
N ASP A 338 4.21 14.53 8.11
CA ASP A 338 4.93 14.83 9.35
C ASP A 338 4.04 14.57 10.59
N TYR A 339 3.43 13.38 10.67
CA TYR A 339 2.40 13.08 11.68
C TYR A 339 2.82 13.30 13.15
N GLN A 340 4.12 13.43 13.47
CA GLN A 340 4.57 13.72 14.84
C GLN A 340 4.25 15.15 15.29
N ASP A 341 3.98 16.07 14.35
CA ASP A 341 3.61 17.47 14.63
C ASP A 341 2.16 17.74 14.22
N ILE A 342 1.29 17.95 15.23
CA ILE A 342 -0.13 18.25 15.01
C ILE A 342 -0.35 19.58 14.28
N GLN A 343 0.55 20.56 14.41
CA GLN A 343 0.41 21.84 13.70
C GLN A 343 0.60 21.67 12.20
N LYS A 344 1.54 20.81 11.78
CA LYS A 344 1.71 20.47 10.36
C LYS A 344 0.48 19.76 9.79
N ILE A 345 -0.16 18.87 10.56
CA ILE A 345 -1.42 18.24 10.16
C ILE A 345 -2.53 19.29 9.98
N ILE A 346 -2.66 20.23 10.93
CA ILE A 346 -3.63 21.33 10.84
C ILE A 346 -3.36 22.20 9.59
N SER A 347 -2.11 22.55 9.29
CA SER A 347 -1.77 23.33 8.09
C SER A 347 -2.11 22.61 6.78
N GLN A 348 -2.00 21.27 6.72
CA GLN A 348 -2.43 20.50 5.54
C GLN A 348 -3.97 20.42 5.43
N LEU A 349 -4.69 20.36 6.56
CA LEU A 349 -6.14 20.45 6.56
C LEU A 349 -6.62 21.84 6.10
N GLU A 350 -5.96 22.92 6.52
CA GLU A 350 -6.20 24.28 5.99
C GLU A 350 -5.88 24.41 4.49
N LEU A 351 -4.86 23.70 3.98
CA LEU A 351 -4.58 23.64 2.55
C LEU A 351 -5.70 22.90 1.80
N THR A 352 -6.20 21.80 2.37
CA THR A 352 -7.33 21.03 1.84
C THR A 352 -8.60 21.89 1.74
N GLU A 353 -8.90 22.68 2.79
CA GLU A 353 -9.99 23.66 2.79
C GLU A 353 -9.87 24.69 1.65
N LYS A 354 -8.67 25.24 1.42
CA LYS A 354 -8.42 26.20 0.33
C LYS A 354 -8.63 25.57 -1.05
N ILE A 355 -8.25 24.30 -1.23
CA ILE A 355 -8.46 23.56 -2.47
C ILE A 355 -9.95 23.33 -2.70
N ALA A 356 -10.69 22.91 -1.66
CA ALA A 356 -12.13 22.70 -1.74
C ALA A 356 -12.89 24.00 -2.07
N GLN A 357 -12.56 25.13 -1.44
CA GLN A 357 -13.16 26.43 -1.78
C GLN A 357 -12.96 26.80 -3.26
N LYS A 358 -11.76 26.56 -3.80
CA LYS A 358 -11.42 26.84 -5.19
C LYS A 358 -12.18 25.92 -6.16
N ASN A 359 -12.06 24.62 -5.97
CA ASN A 359 -12.50 23.60 -6.93
C ASN A 359 -13.98 23.18 -6.74
N GLY A 360 -14.57 23.45 -5.58
CA GLY A 360 -15.85 22.88 -5.13
C GLY A 360 -15.71 21.56 -4.37
N HIS A 361 -14.56 20.89 -4.49
CA HIS A 361 -14.22 19.69 -3.73
C HIS A 361 -12.71 19.58 -3.44
N ALA A 362 -12.34 18.77 -2.44
CA ALA A 362 -10.99 18.28 -2.25
C ALA A 362 -10.98 16.84 -1.69
N ILE A 363 -9.93 16.08 -2.01
CA ILE A 363 -9.68 14.75 -1.44
C ILE A 363 -8.32 14.76 -0.71
N ALA A 364 -8.38 14.58 0.60
CA ALA A 364 -7.19 14.42 1.44
C ALA A 364 -6.99 12.96 1.84
N ILE A 365 -5.73 12.53 1.92
CA ILE A 365 -5.35 11.24 2.52
C ILE A 365 -4.51 11.49 3.77
N GLY A 366 -4.79 10.72 4.82
CA GLY A 366 -3.90 10.54 5.97
C GLY A 366 -3.83 9.07 6.37
N HIS A 367 -3.27 8.79 7.54
CA HIS A 367 -3.07 7.45 8.07
C HIS A 367 -3.59 7.36 9.52
N PRO A 368 -3.87 6.17 10.08
CA PRO A 368 -4.42 5.98 11.42
C PRO A 368 -3.40 6.21 12.55
N HIS A 369 -2.50 7.19 12.39
CA HIS A 369 -1.65 7.69 13.45
C HIS A 369 -2.50 8.36 14.54
N LYS A 370 -2.03 8.27 15.79
CA LYS A 370 -2.75 8.80 16.95
C LYS A 370 -3.06 10.30 16.78
N THR A 371 -2.04 11.06 16.39
CA THR A 371 -2.07 12.51 16.15
C THR A 371 -2.98 12.91 14.99
N THR A 372 -2.95 12.18 13.87
CA THR A 372 -3.85 12.40 12.73
C THR A 372 -5.31 12.22 13.14
N VAL A 373 -5.64 11.14 13.86
CA VAL A 373 -7.00 10.91 14.34
C VAL A 373 -7.42 11.96 15.39
N GLU A 374 -6.52 12.37 16.28
CA GLU A 374 -6.78 13.44 17.25
C GLU A 374 -7.05 14.80 16.57
N ALA A 375 -6.32 15.14 15.50
CA ALA A 375 -6.57 16.33 14.69
C ALA A 375 -7.92 16.24 13.97
N LEU A 376 -8.18 15.14 13.25
CA LEU A 376 -9.44 14.93 12.50
C LEU A 376 -10.67 14.98 13.41
N SER A 377 -10.61 14.36 14.60
CA SER A 377 -11.73 14.33 15.54
C SER A 377 -12.22 15.71 16.00
N GLN A 378 -11.33 16.71 15.99
CA GLN A 378 -11.66 18.11 16.29
C GLN A 378 -11.94 18.92 15.03
N TRP A 379 -11.25 18.60 13.93
CA TRP A 379 -11.33 19.36 12.68
C TRP A 379 -12.68 19.19 11.97
N ILE A 380 -13.28 17.99 11.96
CA ILE A 380 -14.51 17.69 11.19
C ILE A 380 -15.65 18.66 11.54
N GLU A 381 -16.07 18.71 12.81
CA GLU A 381 -17.15 19.60 13.27
C GLU A 381 -16.79 21.08 13.07
N ALA A 382 -15.50 21.42 13.14
CA ALA A 382 -15.03 22.78 12.93
C ALA A 382 -15.09 23.19 11.44
N ALA A 383 -14.81 22.26 10.51
CA ALA A 383 -14.91 22.46 9.06
C ALA A 383 -16.39 22.61 8.63
N GLU A 384 -17.28 21.79 9.18
CA GLU A 384 -18.73 21.90 8.95
C GLU A 384 -19.27 23.30 9.33
N LYS A 385 -18.83 23.81 10.50
CA LYS A 385 -19.13 25.17 10.97
C LYS A 385 -18.50 26.27 10.12
N ARG A 386 -17.40 25.99 9.41
CA ARG A 386 -16.79 26.90 8.42
C ARG A 386 -17.48 26.88 7.04
N GLY A 387 -18.48 26.01 6.84
CA GLY A 387 -19.26 25.94 5.61
C GLY A 387 -18.82 24.86 4.61
N PHE A 388 -17.96 23.93 5.03
CA PHE A 388 -17.61 22.74 4.27
C PHE A 388 -18.58 21.60 4.56
N ASP A 389 -18.69 20.65 3.63
CA ASP A 389 -19.35 19.36 3.90
C ASP A 389 -18.29 18.27 3.93
N VAL A 390 -18.07 17.67 5.10
CA VAL A 390 -17.14 16.53 5.23
C VAL A 390 -17.91 15.27 4.84
N VAL A 391 -17.49 14.62 3.75
CA VAL A 391 -18.28 13.60 3.07
C VAL A 391 -17.49 12.31 2.80
N PRO A 392 -18.19 11.16 2.69
CA PRO A 392 -17.61 9.94 2.12
C PRO A 392 -17.04 10.17 0.70
N ILE A 393 -16.07 9.35 0.30
CA ILE A 393 -15.38 9.51 -0.99
C ILE A 393 -16.33 9.32 -2.19
N SER A 394 -17.37 8.50 -2.05
CA SER A 394 -18.40 8.31 -3.10
C SER A 394 -19.15 9.60 -3.45
N ALA A 395 -19.31 10.53 -2.50
CA ALA A 395 -19.95 11.81 -2.76
C ALA A 395 -19.12 12.69 -3.70
N ILE A 396 -17.79 12.61 -3.62
CA ILE A 396 -16.90 13.28 -4.58
C ILE A 396 -16.91 12.57 -5.93
N LEU A 397 -16.96 11.23 -5.94
CA LEU A 397 -17.10 10.46 -7.18
C LEU A 397 -18.35 10.88 -7.96
N ALA A 398 -19.48 11.09 -7.27
CA ALA A 398 -20.74 11.53 -7.84
C ALA A 398 -20.73 12.98 -8.40
N LEU A 399 -19.67 13.77 -8.15
CA LEU A 399 -19.48 15.07 -8.79
C LEU A 399 -18.88 14.96 -10.21
N LYS A 400 -18.38 13.79 -10.62
CA LYS A 400 -18.02 13.57 -12.03
C LYS A 400 -19.27 13.49 -12.87
N ASN A 401 -19.31 14.22 -13.99
CA ASN A 401 -20.41 14.10 -14.94
C ASN A 401 -20.42 12.68 -15.55
N PRO A 402 -21.55 11.93 -15.47
CA PRO A 402 -21.64 10.55 -15.97
C PRO A 402 -21.76 10.45 -17.51
N ALA A 403 -21.32 11.48 -18.22
CA ALA A 403 -21.33 11.61 -19.69
C ALA A 403 -19.91 11.74 -20.28
N GLU A 404 -18.89 11.57 -19.42
CA GLU A 404 -17.45 11.56 -19.68
C GLU A 404 -16.81 10.31 -19.02
#